data_AF-A0AAD4FPI8-F1
#
_entry.id   AF-A0AAD4FPI8-F1
#
_cell.length_a   1.000
_cell.length_b   1.000
_cell.length_c   1.000
_cell.angle_alpha   90.00
_cell.angle_beta   90.00
_cell.angle_gamma   90.00
#
_symmetry.space_group_name_H-M   'P 1'
#
loop_
_entity.id
_entity.type
_entity.pdbx_description
1 polymer ?
#
loop_
_entity_poly.entity_id
_entity_poly.type
_entity_poly.pdbx_seq_one_letter_code
_entity_poly.pdbx_strand_id
1 'polypeptide(L)' 'MKLISRLLIVGTLTVAYSATAADFTTLDTDKDGFISQSEAAQSASIRKAFELLDTNKDGKLSEKEFHQ' A
#
# COMPACT_ATOMS: atom_id res chain seq x y z
N MET A 1 5.01 37.32 -32.43
CA MET A 1 5.74 36.34 -33.25
C MET A 1 5.66 34.98 -32.56
N LYS A 2 5.29 33.94 -33.32
CA LYS A 2 5.10 32.56 -32.85
C LYS A 2 6.45 31.88 -32.66
N LEU A 3 6.71 31.29 -31.50
CA LEU A 3 7.61 30.14 -31.39
C LEU A 3 7.00 29.12 -30.42
N ILE A 4 6.12 28.32 -30.97
CA ILE A 4 5.58 27.08 -30.42
C ILE A 4 6.66 25.99 -30.56
N SER A 5 7.32 25.66 -29.45
CA SER A 5 8.23 24.50 -29.39
C SER A 5 7.41 23.23 -29.28
N ARG A 6 7.47 22.45 -30.36
CA ARG A 6 6.90 21.11 -30.49
C ARG A 6 7.80 20.07 -29.81
N LEU A 7 7.20 18.90 -29.58
CA LEU A 7 7.83 17.58 -29.41
C LEU A 7 8.25 17.29 -27.96
N LEU A 8 7.81 16.21 -27.30
CA LEU A 8 7.43 14.89 -27.79
C LEU A 8 6.47 14.26 -26.75
N ILE A 9 5.33 13.75 -27.21
CA ILE A 9 4.47 12.86 -26.41
C ILE A 9 5.28 11.60 -26.13
N VAL A 10 5.86 11.46 -24.94
CA VAL A 10 6.35 10.15 -24.49
C VAL A 10 5.15 9.38 -23.96
N GLY A 11 4.73 8.42 -24.78
CA GLY A 11 3.64 7.51 -24.49
C GLY A 11 3.95 6.56 -23.33
N THR A 12 2.95 6.45 -22.46
CA THR A 12 2.52 5.25 -21.74
C THR A 12 3.58 4.42 -21.02
N LEU A 13 3.58 4.54 -19.68
CA LEU A 13 3.53 3.33 -18.86
C LEU A 13 2.34 3.46 -17.90
N THR A 14 1.16 3.08 -18.38
CA THR A 14 0.09 2.66 -17.47
C THR A 14 0.55 1.33 -16.87
N VAL A 15 1.19 1.37 -15.70
CA VAL A 15 1.03 0.27 -14.77
C VAL A 15 -0.25 0.59 -14.01
N ALA A 16 -1.36 0.01 -14.44
CA ALA A 16 -2.45 -0.24 -13.51
C ALA A 16 -1.85 -1.19 -12.46
N TYR A 17 -1.55 -0.66 -11.26
CA TYR A 17 -1.17 -1.48 -10.11
C TYR A 17 -2.45 -2.22 -9.67
N SER A 18 -2.86 -3.22 -10.46
CA SER A 18 -3.94 -4.11 -10.11
C SER A 18 -3.38 -5.20 -9.22
N ALA A 19 -3.13 -4.84 -7.98
CA ALA A 19 -3.13 -5.79 -6.89
C ALA A 19 -4.00 -5.19 -5.81
N THR A 20 -5.07 -5.89 -5.45
CA THR A 20 -5.88 -5.65 -4.26
C THR A 20 -5.10 -5.90 -2.95
N ALA A 21 -3.79 -5.68 -2.96
CA ALA A 21 -2.98 -5.55 -1.77
C ALA A 21 -3.23 -4.12 -1.30
N ALA A 22 -3.97 -3.95 -0.21
CA ALA A 22 -4.01 -2.65 0.43
C ALA A 22 -2.56 -2.24 0.70
N ASP A 23 -2.09 -1.15 0.10
CA ASP A 23 -0.72 -0.70 0.31
C ASP A 23 -0.50 -0.47 1.80
N PHE A 24 0.65 -0.86 2.35
CA PHE A 24 0.96 -0.70 3.77
C PHE A 24 0.61 0.73 4.27
N THR A 25 0.99 1.73 3.49
CA THR A 25 0.73 3.16 3.74
C THR A 25 -0.74 3.58 3.65
N THR A 26 -1.60 2.76 3.04
CA THR A 26 -3.06 2.99 3.03
C THR A 26 -3.76 2.39 4.24
N LEU A 27 -3.14 1.40 4.88
CA LEU A 27 -3.64 0.79 6.11
C LEU A 27 -3.10 1.51 7.35
N ASP A 28 -1.82 1.89 7.32
CA ASP A 28 -1.13 2.71 8.33
C ASP A 28 -1.66 4.16 8.28
N THR A 29 -2.80 4.37 8.95
CA THR A 29 -3.58 5.59 8.90
C THR A 29 -2.99 6.65 9.82
N ASP A 30 -2.44 6.22 10.96
CA ASP A 30 -1.77 7.10 11.91
C ASP A 30 -0.29 7.36 11.56
N LYS A 31 0.28 6.60 10.61
CA LYS A 31 1.64 6.74 10.08
C LYS A 31 2.69 6.49 11.13
N ASP A 32 2.41 5.56 12.05
CA ASP A 32 3.37 5.15 13.08
C ASP A 32 4.39 4.13 12.57
N GLY A 33 4.22 3.64 11.33
CA GLY A 33 5.08 2.64 10.70
C GLY A 33 4.70 1.21 11.01
N PHE A 34 3.50 0.99 11.57
CA PHE A 34 2.89 -0.30 11.85
C PHE A 34 1.42 -0.31 11.43
N ILE A 35 0.89 -1.48 11.11
CA ILE A 35 -0.56 -1.66 10.96
C ILE A 35 -1.08 -2.27 12.24
N SER A 36 -1.86 -1.52 13.01
CA SER A 36 -2.50 -2.00 14.22
C SER A 36 -3.70 -2.90 13.89
N GLN A 37 -4.12 -3.76 14.83
CA GLN A 37 -5.37 -4.54 14.67
C GLN A 37 -6.58 -3.67 14.35
N SER A 38 -6.68 -2.47 14.93
CA SER A 38 -7.78 -1.53 14.66
C SER A 38 -7.80 -1.03 13.22
N GLU A 39 -6.64 -0.89 12.60
CA GLU A 39 -6.47 -0.49 11.20
C GLU A 39 -6.69 -1.68 10.27
N ALA A 40 -6.20 -2.87 10.63
CA ALA A 40 -6.48 -4.10 9.91
C ALA A 40 -7.96 -4.53 10.00
N ALA A 41 -8.66 -4.16 11.07
CA ALA A 41 -10.07 -4.46 11.30
C ALA A 41 -11.03 -3.70 10.36
N GLN A 42 -10.53 -2.73 9.58
CA GLN A 42 -11.32 -2.01 8.58
C GLN A 42 -11.89 -2.94 7.50
N SER A 43 -11.27 -4.09 7.27
CA SER A 43 -11.74 -5.08 6.30
C SER A 43 -11.46 -6.51 6.76
N ALA A 44 -12.44 -7.40 6.63
CA ALA A 44 -12.29 -8.80 7.02
C ALA A 44 -11.16 -9.51 6.26
N SER A 45 -10.89 -9.11 5.01
CA SER A 45 -9.79 -9.64 4.21
C SER A 45 -8.43 -9.22 4.77
N ILE A 46 -8.31 -7.95 5.17
CA ILE A 46 -7.09 -7.39 5.74
C ILE A 46 -6.84 -7.98 7.13
N ARG A 47 -7.88 -8.16 7.95
CA ARG A 47 -7.74 -8.81 9.25
C ARG A 47 -7.22 -10.25 9.14
N LYS A 48 -7.68 -11.01 8.15
CA LYS A 48 -7.14 -12.36 7.90
C LYS A 48 -5.68 -12.33 7.43
N ALA A 49 -5.33 -11.38 6.56
CA ALA A 49 -3.94 -11.20 6.14
C ALA A 49 -3.06 -10.80 7.33
N PHE A 50 -3.57 -9.92 8.20
CA PHE A 50 -2.90 -9.51 9.42
C PHE A 50 -2.60 -10.71 10.31
N GLU A 51 -3.58 -11.57 10.60
CA GLU A 51 -3.37 -12.77 11.42
C GLU A 51 -2.37 -13.77 10.81
N LEU A 52 -2.20 -13.76 9.48
CA LEU A 52 -1.25 -14.61 8.76
C LEU A 52 0.16 -14.02 8.75
N LEU A 53 0.29 -12.70 8.71
CA LEU A 53 1.55 -11.98 8.60
C LEU A 53 2.14 -11.62 9.98
N ASP A 54 1.30 -11.44 11.00
CA ASP A 54 1.66 -11.21 12.42
C ASP A 54 2.26 -12.49 13.03
N THR A 55 3.46 -12.83 12.58
CA THR A 55 4.16 -14.07 12.94
C THR A 55 4.69 -13.98 14.37
N ASN A 56 5.08 -12.78 14.81
CA ASN A 56 5.58 -12.53 16.16
C ASN A 56 4.44 -12.38 17.20
N LYS A 57 3.18 -12.23 16.74
CA LYS A 57 1.96 -12.09 17.56
C LYS A 57 2.02 -10.91 18.51
N ASP A 58 2.64 -9.83 18.08
CA ASP A 58 2.79 -8.62 18.90
C ASP A 58 1.58 -7.68 18.78
N GLY A 59 0.60 -8.04 17.94
CA GLY A 59 -0.65 -7.31 17.77
C GLY A 59 -0.54 -6.14 16.80
N LYS A 60 0.56 -6.02 16.04
CA LYS A 60 0.74 -5.07 14.95
C LYS A 60 1.54 -5.69 13.81
N LEU A 61 1.44 -5.12 12.61
CA LEU A 61 2.22 -5.54 11.46
C LEU A 61 3.31 -4.52 11.18
N SER A 62 4.57 -4.91 11.26
CA SER A 62 5.64 -4.07 10.74
C SER A 62 5.65 -4.05 9.21
N GLU A 63 6.22 -3.00 8.61
CA GLU A 63 6.43 -2.95 7.15
C GLU A 63 7.19 -4.18 6.62
N LYS A 64 8.10 -4.71 7.43
CA LYS A 64 8.85 -5.93 7.11
C LYS A 64 7.95 -7.17 7.08
N GLU A 65 7.07 -7.32 8.05
CA GLU A 65 6.10 -8.44 8.11
C GLU A 65 5.04 -8.30 7.02
N PHE A 66 4.70 -7.07 6.62
CA PHE A 66 3.78 -6.82 5.51
C PHE A 66 4.34 -7.25 4.15
N HIS A 67 5.64 -7.06 3.93
CA HIS A 67 6.33 -7.41 2.69
C HIS A 67 7.01 -8.79 2.70
N GLN A 68 6.81 -9.58 3.75
CA GLN A 68 7.40 -10.92 3.91
C GLN A 68 6.73 -11.96 3.01
#